data_AF-A0A1Q9CZX1-F1
#
_entry.id   AF-A0A1Q9CZX1-F1
#
_cell.length_a   1.000
_cell.length_b   1.000
_cell.length_c   1.000
_cell.angle_alpha   90.00
_cell.angle_beta   90.00
_cell.angle_gamma   90.00
#
_symmetry.space_group_name_H-M   'P 1'
#
loop_
_entity.id
_entity.type
_entity.pdbx_description
1 polymer ?
#
loop_
_entity_poly.entity_id
_entity_poly.type
_entity_poly.pdbx_seq_one_letter_code
_entity_poly.pdbx_strand_id
1 'polypeptide(L)'
;MYLLFIGTVIPYAFVYVYKHKKLKQVNLDVAWAFFWQSAWQVVWGLLFIPACWIPWPTPSGRNEASFSTFGRDLADSWTCFMGRNPNPKITSCSAEPAWAWFSIYLLFNVFFNLCLMWLIKRMSSTWAAVGAILCGNLGGFFSQFEVFGGKSAQPLSMEQWMALILSSIAMWVYNIEEEVDVTGRSVYGEMTLGDHRYDTRGDMGLDPDSDGFQSDGEPTAEDHTTL
;
A
#
# COMPACT_ATOMS: atom_id res chain seq x y z
N MET A 1 11.37 16.30 7.21
CA MET A 1 10.19 15.42 7.15
C MET A 1 9.97 14.84 5.75
N TYR A 2 10.05 15.65 4.69
CA TYR A 2 9.91 15.19 3.30
C TYR A 2 10.90 14.10 2.86
N LEU A 3 12.17 14.16 3.28
CA LEU A 3 13.16 13.11 2.95
C LEU A 3 12.83 11.76 3.59
N LEU A 4 12.29 11.74 4.81
CA LEU A 4 11.82 10.51 5.45
C LEU A 4 10.63 9.94 4.69
N PHE A 5 9.72 10.81 4.24
CA PHE A 5 8.58 10.40 3.42
C PHE A 5 9.04 9.76 2.10
N ILE A 6 9.96 10.39 1.36
CA ILE A 6 10.54 9.82 0.13
C ILE A 6 11.23 8.48 0.43
N GLY A 7 11.98 8.39 1.53
CA GLY A 7 12.61 7.16 1.98
C GLY A 7 11.64 6.00 2.25
N THR A 8 10.37 6.29 2.58
CA THR A 8 9.32 5.26 2.74
C THR A 8 8.67 4.84 1.43
N VAL A 9 8.66 5.69 0.40
CA VAL A 9 8.06 5.37 -0.90
C VAL A 9 8.88 4.33 -1.66
N ILE A 10 10.20 4.39 -1.56
CA ILE A 10 11.13 3.46 -2.23
C ILE A 10 10.83 1.99 -1.86
N PRO A 11 10.90 1.58 -0.57
CA PRO A 11 10.62 0.19 -0.19
C PRO A 11 9.17 -0.20 -0.49
N TYR A 12 8.24 0.75 -0.41
CA TYR A 12 6.84 0.51 -0.79
C TYR A 12 6.74 0.11 -2.26
N ALA A 13 7.35 0.87 -3.18
CA ALA A 13 7.37 0.56 -4.61
C ALA A 13 8.03 -0.80 -4.91
N PHE A 14 9.17 -1.10 -4.28
CA PHE A 14 9.84 -2.39 -4.41
C PHE A 14 8.91 -3.56 -4.04
N VAL A 15 8.14 -3.41 -2.96
CA VAL A 15 7.22 -4.45 -2.51
C VAL A 15 6.10 -4.69 -3.53
N TYR A 16 5.58 -3.66 -4.22
CA TYR A 16 4.56 -3.85 -5.27
C TYR A 16 5.08 -4.65 -6.45
N VAL A 17 6.26 -4.27 -6.96
CA VAL A 17 6.89 -4.97 -8.09
C VAL A 17 7.26 -6.40 -7.70
N TYR A 18 7.79 -6.59 -6.49
CA TYR A 18 8.14 -7.92 -5.98
C TYR A 18 6.91 -8.84 -5.84
N LYS A 19 5.81 -8.33 -5.26
CA LYS A 19 4.54 -9.07 -5.17
C LYS A 19 4.04 -9.47 -6.54
N HIS A 20 4.06 -8.54 -7.49
CA HIS A 20 3.64 -8.81 -8.86
C HIS A 20 4.46 -9.92 -9.51
N LYS A 21 5.79 -9.85 -9.40
CA LYS A 21 6.70 -10.88 -9.92
C LYS A 21 6.43 -12.26 -9.31
N LYS A 22 6.34 -12.36 -7.98
CA LYS A 22 6.12 -13.67 -7.32
C LYS A 22 4.71 -14.23 -7.54
N LEU A 23 3.69 -13.37 -7.63
CA LEU A 23 2.32 -13.79 -7.93
C LEU A 23 2.18 -14.36 -9.35
N LYS A 24 2.89 -13.79 -10.34
CA LYS A 24 2.84 -14.27 -11.73
C LYS A 24 3.80 -15.42 -12.03
N GLN A 25 5.04 -15.37 -11.54
CA GLN A 25 6.05 -16.41 -11.83
C GLN A 25 5.72 -17.76 -11.18
N VAL A 26 5.20 -17.74 -9.94
CA VAL A 26 4.95 -18.96 -9.16
C VAL A 26 3.48 -19.37 -9.17
N ASN A 27 2.60 -18.56 -9.81
CA ASN A 27 1.14 -18.69 -9.71
C ASN A 27 0.65 -18.91 -8.28
N LEU A 28 1.22 -18.14 -7.35
CA LEU A 28 0.91 -18.27 -5.93
C LEU A 28 -0.57 -17.94 -5.70
N ASP A 29 -1.22 -18.73 -4.84
CA ASP A 29 -2.57 -18.41 -4.38
C ASP A 29 -2.56 -17.05 -3.64
N VAL A 30 -3.50 -16.19 -4.02
CA VAL A 30 -3.69 -14.87 -3.43
C VAL A 30 -3.99 -14.98 -1.94
N ALA A 31 -4.79 -15.97 -1.53
CA ALA A 31 -5.14 -16.16 -0.12
C ALA A 31 -3.91 -16.58 0.72
N TRP A 32 -3.06 -17.44 0.17
CA TRP A 32 -1.83 -17.87 0.83
C TRP A 32 -0.80 -16.73 0.93
N ALA A 33 -0.64 -15.96 -0.15
CA ALA A 33 0.23 -14.78 -0.16
C ALA A 33 -0.21 -13.73 0.87
N PHE A 34 -1.52 -13.49 0.97
CA PHE A 34 -2.12 -12.57 1.93
C PHE A 34 -1.91 -13.04 3.38
N PHE A 35 -2.12 -14.33 3.64
CA PHE A 35 -1.88 -14.93 4.96
C PHE A 35 -0.43 -14.72 5.41
N TRP A 36 0.56 -15.01 4.55
CA TRP A 36 1.96 -14.82 4.91
C TRP A 36 2.33 -13.34 5.07
N GLN A 37 1.80 -12.45 4.23
CA GLN A 37 2.03 -11.01 4.40
C GLN A 37 1.55 -10.52 5.78
N SER A 38 0.32 -10.89 6.16
CA SER A 38 -0.27 -10.47 7.43
C SER A 38 0.46 -11.07 8.64
N ALA A 39 0.88 -12.33 8.57
CA ALA A 39 1.67 -12.96 9.63
C ALA A 39 3.01 -12.24 9.85
N TRP A 40 3.74 -11.91 8.78
CA TRP A 40 4.98 -11.13 8.89
C TRP A 40 4.73 -9.71 9.39
N GLN A 41 3.64 -9.07 8.99
CA GLN A 41 3.29 -7.73 9.46
C GLN A 41 3.07 -7.70 10.98
N VAL A 42 2.48 -8.74 11.57
CA VAL A 42 2.33 -8.84 13.04
C VAL A 42 3.70 -8.99 13.71
N VAL A 43 4.57 -9.84 13.16
CA VAL A 43 5.93 -10.04 13.70
C VAL A 43 6.75 -8.75 13.66
N TRP A 44 6.78 -8.08 12.51
CA TRP A 44 7.46 -6.80 12.37
C TRP A 44 6.81 -5.71 13.22
N GLY A 45 5.48 -5.68 13.31
CA GLY A 45 4.75 -4.75 14.16
C GLY A 45 5.15 -4.87 15.64
N LEU A 46 5.31 -6.09 16.15
CA LEU A 46 5.80 -6.34 17.51
C LEU A 46 7.27 -5.94 17.67
N LEU A 47 8.10 -6.22 16.66
CA LEU A 47 9.52 -5.88 16.67
C LEU A 47 9.78 -4.37 16.65
N PHE A 48 8.88 -3.60 16.03
CA PHE A 48 8.96 -2.14 15.96
C PHE A 48 8.30 -1.41 17.14
N ILE A 49 7.72 -2.11 18.14
CA ILE A 49 7.21 -1.48 19.38
C ILE A 49 8.25 -0.58 20.07
N PRO A 50 9.54 -0.94 20.18
CA PRO A 50 10.55 -0.08 20.78
C PRO A 50 10.76 1.25 20.05
N ALA A 51 10.42 1.34 18.76
CA ALA A 51 10.51 2.59 18.00
C ALA A 51 9.52 3.65 18.53
N CYS A 52 8.44 3.25 19.21
CA CYS A 52 7.50 4.14 19.86
C CYS A 52 8.08 4.86 21.10
N TRP A 53 9.18 4.35 21.68
CA TRP A 53 9.89 5.01 22.78
C TRP A 53 10.82 6.13 22.32
N ILE A 54 10.97 6.33 21.01
CA ILE A 54 11.71 7.46 20.49
C ILE A 54 10.87 8.73 20.75
N PRO A 55 11.42 9.74 21.45
CA PRO A 55 10.69 10.95 21.78
C PRO A 55 10.59 11.84 20.54
N TRP A 56 9.61 11.55 19.70
CA TRP A 56 9.23 12.42 18.59
C TRP A 56 8.47 13.65 19.14
N PRO A 57 8.67 14.83 18.56
CA PRO A 57 7.84 15.99 18.86
C PRO A 57 6.42 15.70 18.38
N THR A 58 5.45 15.61 19.30
CA THR A 58 4.03 15.50 18.96
C THR A 58 3.32 16.85 19.19
N PRO A 59 2.17 17.10 18.53
CA PRO A 59 1.40 18.33 18.71
C PRO A 59 0.95 18.58 20.16
N SER A 60 1.01 17.55 21.02
CA SER A 60 0.54 17.58 22.41
C SER A 60 1.68 17.42 23.45
N GLY A 61 2.95 17.31 23.04
CA GLY A 61 4.08 17.20 23.96
C GLY A 61 5.23 16.30 23.47
N ARG A 62 5.98 15.71 24.41
CA ARG A 62 6.95 14.63 24.16
C ARG A 62 6.25 13.29 24.37
N ASN A 63 6.58 12.27 23.58
CA ASN A 63 6.17 10.90 23.89
C ASN A 63 6.82 10.48 25.23
N GLU A 64 6.00 10.28 26.27
CA GLU A 64 6.43 9.80 27.59
C GLU A 64 6.44 8.26 27.69
N ALA A 65 6.22 7.57 26.56
CA ALA A 65 6.18 6.11 26.50
C ALA A 65 7.53 5.52 26.90
N SER A 66 7.54 4.74 27.98
CA SER A 66 8.73 4.08 28.52
C SER A 66 8.51 2.57 28.62
N PHE A 67 9.58 1.80 28.54
CA PHE A 67 9.52 0.33 28.71
C PHE A 67 8.91 -0.06 30.06
N SER A 68 9.14 0.73 31.11
CA SER A 68 8.62 0.47 32.46
C SER A 68 7.11 0.65 32.60
N THR A 69 6.47 1.44 31.73
CA THR A 69 5.01 1.70 31.77
C THR A 69 4.24 0.87 30.76
N PHE A 70 4.93 0.22 29.82
CA PHE A 70 4.34 -0.53 28.70
C PHE A 70 3.21 -1.49 29.12
N GLY A 71 3.40 -2.28 30.17
CA GLY A 71 2.39 -3.23 30.63
C GLY A 71 1.11 -2.55 31.15
N ARG A 72 1.25 -1.37 31.79
CA ARG A 72 0.12 -0.57 32.26
C ARG A 72 -0.57 0.14 31.09
N ASP A 73 0.21 0.70 30.18
CA ASP A 73 -0.31 1.39 28.97
C ASP A 73 -1.09 0.42 28.07
N LEU A 74 -0.64 -0.84 27.96
CA LEU A 74 -1.34 -1.90 27.22
C LEU A 74 -2.67 -2.29 27.90
N ALA A 75 -2.68 -2.43 29.22
CA ALA A 75 -3.90 -2.74 29.98
C ALA A 75 -4.92 -1.60 29.94
N ASP A 76 -4.45 -0.35 30.07
CA ASP A 76 -5.28 0.85 29.95
C ASP A 76 -5.83 1.00 28.52
N SER A 77 -5.03 0.67 27.49
CA SER A 77 -5.49 0.64 26.10
C SER A 77 -6.55 -0.44 25.86
N TRP A 78 -6.36 -1.64 26.42
CA TRP A 78 -7.33 -2.74 26.29
C TRP A 78 -8.66 -2.45 26.99
N THR A 79 -8.62 -1.82 28.16
CA THR A 79 -9.83 -1.43 28.89
C THR A 79 -10.60 -0.32 28.16
N CYS A 80 -9.91 0.68 27.60
CA CYS A 80 -10.55 1.68 26.74
C CYS A 80 -11.09 1.07 25.43
N PHE A 81 -10.39 0.10 24.83
CA PHE A 81 -10.88 -0.64 23.65
C PHE A 81 -12.20 -1.38 23.91
N MET A 82 -12.34 -1.96 25.11
CA MET A 82 -13.59 -2.58 25.58
C MET A 82 -14.67 -1.57 26.00
N GLY A 83 -14.41 -0.26 25.88
CA GLY A 83 -15.39 0.79 26.17
C GLY A 83 -15.43 1.23 27.63
N ARG A 84 -14.46 0.83 28.46
CA ARG A 84 -14.36 1.25 29.86
C ARG A 84 -13.23 2.27 30.02
N ASN A 85 -13.56 3.49 30.43
CA ASN A 85 -12.54 4.51 30.65
C ASN A 85 -11.67 4.17 31.89
N PRO A 86 -10.36 3.92 31.74
CA PRO A 86 -9.47 3.63 32.87
C PRO A 86 -9.08 4.88 33.66
N ASN A 87 -9.25 6.10 33.09
CA ASN A 87 -8.76 7.32 33.71
C ASN A 87 -9.75 8.51 33.51
N PRO A 88 -10.46 8.96 34.57
CA PRO A 88 -11.49 10.00 34.45
C PRO A 88 -10.96 11.40 34.10
N LYS A 89 -9.63 11.59 34.06
CA LYS A 89 -8.98 12.85 33.69
C LYS A 89 -8.76 13.01 32.17
N ILE A 90 -8.83 11.93 31.40
CA ILE A 90 -8.57 11.95 29.95
C ILE A 90 -9.93 11.79 29.24
N THR A 91 -10.42 12.90 28.69
CA THR A 91 -11.73 13.03 28.02
C THR A 91 -11.79 12.39 26.63
N SER A 92 -10.67 11.86 26.12
CA SER A 92 -10.60 11.23 24.79
C SER A 92 -11.19 9.82 24.73
N CYS A 93 -11.33 9.11 25.87
CA CYS A 93 -12.06 7.83 25.93
C CYS A 93 -13.54 8.13 26.18
N SER A 94 -14.26 8.54 25.13
CA SER A 94 -15.73 8.50 25.13
C SER A 94 -16.16 7.05 25.20
N ALA A 95 -16.99 6.69 26.18
CA ALA A 95 -17.34 5.32 26.56
C ALA A 95 -18.26 4.59 25.56
N GLU A 96 -17.95 4.67 24.27
CA GLU A 96 -18.53 3.81 23.24
C GLU A 96 -17.65 2.57 23.02
N PRO A 97 -18.24 1.42 22.68
CA PRO A 97 -17.48 0.20 22.39
C PRO A 97 -16.63 0.38 21.12
N ALA A 98 -15.39 0.84 21.29
CA ALA A 98 -14.44 1.06 20.21
C ALA A 98 -14.12 -0.22 19.42
N TRP A 99 -14.23 -1.39 20.06
CA TRP A 99 -14.01 -2.69 19.44
C TRP A 99 -14.93 -2.97 18.24
N ALA A 100 -16.18 -2.48 18.26
CA ALA A 100 -17.14 -2.72 17.19
C ALA A 100 -16.73 -1.97 15.92
N TRP A 101 -16.42 -0.68 16.05
CA TRP A 101 -15.92 0.15 14.96
C TRP A 101 -14.57 -0.34 14.43
N PHE A 102 -13.67 -0.76 15.32
CA PHE A 102 -12.39 -1.35 14.94
C PHE A 102 -12.56 -2.67 14.17
N SER A 103 -13.51 -3.52 14.56
CA SER A 103 -13.77 -4.79 13.87
C SER A 103 -14.33 -4.57 12.46
N ILE A 104 -15.24 -3.60 12.30
CA ILE A 104 -15.78 -3.21 10.99
C ILE A 104 -14.64 -2.67 10.11
N TYR A 105 -13.80 -1.77 10.65
CA TYR A 105 -12.63 -1.25 9.96
C TYR A 105 -11.69 -2.37 9.50
N LEU A 106 -11.40 -3.33 10.38
CA LEU A 106 -10.52 -4.45 10.08
C LEU A 106 -11.09 -5.33 8.96
N LEU A 107 -12.39 -5.60 8.96
CA LEU A 107 -13.06 -6.36 7.90
C LEU A 107 -12.92 -5.68 6.54
N PHE A 108 -13.21 -4.38 6.45
CA PHE A 108 -13.03 -3.61 5.22
C PHE A 108 -11.58 -3.52 4.79
N ASN A 109 -10.65 -3.41 5.75
CA ASN A 109 -9.21 -3.37 5.47
C ASN A 109 -8.70 -4.70 4.88
N VAL A 110 -9.12 -5.83 5.46
CA VAL A 110 -8.80 -7.17 4.93
C VAL A 110 -9.38 -7.34 3.53
N PHE A 111 -10.66 -6.97 3.34
CA PHE A 111 -11.31 -7.04 2.04
C PHE A 111 -10.57 -6.19 0.99
N PHE A 112 -10.24 -4.94 1.34
CA PHE A 112 -9.52 -4.03 0.44
C PHE A 112 -8.14 -4.58 0.05
N ASN A 113 -7.34 -5.05 1.02
CA ASN A 113 -6.01 -5.59 0.74
C ASN A 113 -6.06 -6.89 -0.07
N LEU A 114 -7.06 -7.75 0.17
CA LEU A 114 -7.25 -8.99 -0.58
C LEU A 114 -7.69 -8.70 -2.02
N CYS A 115 -8.62 -7.77 -2.22
CA CYS A 115 -8.99 -7.28 -3.54
C CYS A 115 -7.78 -6.66 -4.26
N LEU A 116 -7.01 -5.81 -3.59
CA LEU A 116 -5.82 -5.19 -4.20
C LEU A 116 -4.82 -6.25 -4.66
N MET A 117 -4.54 -7.28 -3.86
CA MET A 117 -3.68 -8.39 -4.30
C MET A 117 -4.26 -9.15 -5.50
N TRP A 118 -5.56 -9.40 -5.51
CA TRP A 118 -6.23 -10.05 -6.62
C TRP A 118 -6.12 -9.23 -7.91
N LEU A 119 -6.28 -7.91 -7.84
CA LEU A 119 -6.09 -7.01 -8.97
C LEU A 119 -4.62 -6.95 -9.44
N ILE A 120 -3.65 -6.93 -8.52
CA ILE A 120 -2.21 -7.00 -8.87
C ILE A 120 -1.89 -8.28 -9.63
N LYS A 121 -2.54 -9.40 -9.29
CA LYS A 121 -2.36 -10.67 -10.00
C LYS A 121 -2.91 -10.63 -11.43
N ARG A 122 -4.06 -10.00 -11.66
CA ARG A 122 -4.76 -10.03 -12.96
C ARG A 122 -4.36 -8.93 -13.94
N MET A 123 -4.15 -7.70 -13.46
CA MET A 123 -3.93 -6.52 -14.30
C MET A 123 -2.43 -6.20 -14.34
N SER A 124 -1.92 -5.46 -13.35
CA SER A 124 -0.50 -5.13 -13.22
C SER A 124 -0.20 -4.48 -11.85
N SER A 125 1.07 -4.38 -11.45
CA SER A 125 1.45 -3.58 -10.28
C SER A 125 1.26 -2.08 -10.48
N THR A 126 1.48 -1.60 -11.70
CA THR A 126 1.34 -0.17 -12.08
C THR A 126 -0.12 0.25 -12.07
N TRP A 127 -0.99 -0.57 -12.68
CA TRP A 127 -2.44 -0.40 -12.60
C TRP A 127 -2.92 -0.31 -11.13
N ALA A 128 -2.43 -1.20 -10.27
CA ALA A 128 -2.82 -1.22 -8.85
C ALA A 128 -2.34 0.03 -8.09
N ALA A 129 -1.17 0.60 -8.45
CA ALA A 129 -0.68 1.84 -7.86
C ALA A 129 -1.56 3.04 -8.24
N VAL A 130 -1.95 3.16 -9.52
CA VAL A 130 -2.88 4.20 -9.99
C VAL A 130 -4.25 4.04 -9.32
N GLY A 131 -4.74 2.80 -9.22
CA GLY A 131 -6.00 2.48 -8.52
C GLY A 131 -5.98 2.86 -7.04
N ALA A 132 -4.87 2.62 -6.33
CA ALA A 132 -4.73 3.00 -4.93
C ALA A 132 -4.79 4.53 -4.73
N ILE A 133 -4.20 5.31 -5.64
CA ILE A 133 -4.29 6.78 -5.62
C ILE A 133 -5.73 7.24 -5.82
N LEU A 134 -6.44 6.64 -6.79
CA LEU A 134 -7.85 6.93 -7.04
C LEU A 134 -8.71 6.61 -5.81
N CYS A 135 -8.49 5.46 -5.16
CA CYS A 135 -9.17 5.11 -3.90
C CYS A 135 -8.89 6.14 -2.80
N GLY A 136 -7.67 6.66 -2.70
CA GLY A 136 -7.32 7.73 -1.76
C GLY A 136 -8.12 9.02 -2.02
N ASN A 137 -8.23 9.43 -3.29
CA ASN A 137 -9.02 10.59 -3.69
C ASN A 137 -10.53 10.39 -3.44
N LEU A 138 -11.06 9.19 -3.72
CA LEU A 138 -12.45 8.85 -3.38
C LEU A 138 -12.70 8.85 -1.87
N GLY A 139 -11.73 8.39 -1.06
CA GLY A 139 -11.82 8.49 0.40
C GLY A 139 -11.96 9.93 0.87
N GLY A 140 -11.21 10.85 0.23
CA GLY A 140 -11.39 12.29 0.38
C GLY A 140 -12.82 12.71 0.04
N PHE A 141 -13.32 12.38 -1.15
CA PHE A 141 -14.68 12.69 -1.58
C PHE A 141 -15.76 12.19 -0.60
N PHE A 142 -15.67 10.95 -0.14
CA PHE A 142 -16.64 10.38 0.81
C PHE A 142 -16.57 11.03 2.19
N SER A 143 -15.42 11.58 2.60
CA SER A 143 -15.27 12.27 3.89
C SER A 143 -16.06 13.58 4.00
N GLN A 144 -16.61 14.09 2.88
CA GLN A 144 -17.49 15.26 2.87
C GLN A 144 -18.87 14.97 3.45
N PHE A 145 -19.34 13.73 3.32
CA PHE A 145 -20.67 13.37 3.79
C PHE A 145 -20.60 13.09 5.29
N GLU A 146 -21.48 13.72 6.05
CA GLU A 146 -21.60 13.55 7.51
C GLU A 146 -21.86 12.09 7.91
N VAL A 147 -22.43 11.29 7.00
CA VAL A 147 -22.65 9.85 7.16
C VAL A 147 -21.33 9.08 7.32
N PHE A 148 -20.25 9.52 6.67
CA PHE A 148 -18.95 8.85 6.69
C PHE A 148 -17.88 9.63 7.46
N GLY A 149 -17.91 10.96 7.43
CA GLY A 149 -16.95 11.84 8.12
C GLY A 149 -17.32 12.22 9.56
N GLY A 150 -18.54 11.88 9.99
CA GLY A 150 -19.06 12.25 11.31
C GLY A 150 -19.00 13.76 11.57
N LYS A 151 -18.79 14.16 12.82
CA LYS A 151 -18.72 15.58 13.23
C LYS A 151 -17.50 16.34 12.71
N SER A 152 -16.57 15.65 12.04
CA SER A 152 -15.37 16.24 11.43
C SER A 152 -15.49 16.29 9.90
N ALA A 153 -16.69 16.15 9.34
CA ALA A 153 -16.93 16.34 7.92
C ALA A 153 -16.45 17.74 7.49
N GLN A 154 -15.50 17.78 6.56
CA GLN A 154 -14.97 19.01 6.00
C GLN A 154 -15.23 19.02 4.49
N PRO A 155 -15.64 20.16 3.92
CA PRO A 155 -15.74 20.29 2.48
C PRO A 155 -14.35 20.13 1.84
N LEU A 156 -14.28 19.51 0.65
CA LEU A 156 -12.99 19.38 -0.04
C LEU A 156 -12.44 20.74 -0.44
N SER A 157 -11.13 20.89 -0.31
CA SER A 157 -10.38 21.96 -0.96
C SER A 157 -10.45 21.81 -2.49
N MET A 158 -10.32 22.94 -3.20
CA MET A 158 -10.26 22.97 -4.66
C MET A 158 -9.14 22.08 -5.22
N GLU A 159 -8.02 21.98 -4.49
CA GLU A 159 -6.88 21.12 -4.87
C GLU A 159 -7.26 19.63 -4.89
N GLN A 160 -8.10 19.19 -3.94
CA GLN A 160 -8.54 17.80 -3.83
C GLN A 160 -9.52 17.44 -4.96
N TRP A 161 -10.36 18.41 -5.37
CA TRP A 161 -11.22 18.25 -6.56
C TRP A 161 -10.40 18.12 -7.84
N MET A 162 -9.37 18.94 -8.01
CA MET A 162 -8.46 18.83 -9.17
C MET A 162 -7.72 17.49 -9.18
N ALA A 163 -7.27 17.01 -8.02
CA ALA A 163 -6.62 15.70 -7.89
C ALA A 163 -7.55 14.54 -8.25
N LEU A 164 -8.83 14.61 -7.85
CA LEU A 164 -9.84 13.61 -8.20
C LEU A 164 -10.08 13.55 -9.72
N ILE A 165 -10.22 14.70 -10.37
CA ILE A 165 -10.42 14.77 -11.83
C ILE A 165 -9.19 14.26 -12.57
N LEU A 166 -7.99 14.71 -12.18
CA LEU A 166 -6.75 14.32 -12.83
C LEU A 166 -6.48 12.81 -12.69
N SER A 167 -6.69 12.25 -11.50
CA SER A 167 -6.54 10.79 -11.27
C SER A 167 -7.57 9.97 -12.05
N SER A 168 -8.79 10.48 -12.23
CA SER A 168 -9.83 9.81 -13.04
C SER A 168 -9.46 9.80 -14.52
N ILE A 169 -8.95 10.92 -15.05
CA ILE A 169 -8.47 11.01 -16.44
C ILE A 169 -7.23 10.13 -16.61
N ALA A 170 -6.28 10.15 -15.68
CA ALA A 170 -5.09 9.32 -15.74
C ALA A 170 -5.45 7.83 -15.80
N MET A 171 -6.39 7.37 -14.96
CA MET A 171 -6.87 5.98 -15.00
C MET A 171 -7.58 5.66 -16.33
N TRP A 172 -8.36 6.60 -16.87
CA TRP A 172 -8.99 6.40 -18.19
C TRP A 172 -7.92 6.23 -19.27
N VAL A 173 -6.99 7.17 -19.39
CA VAL A 173 -5.91 7.14 -20.40
C VAL A 173 -5.10 5.85 -20.26
N TYR A 174 -4.80 5.45 -19.03
CA TYR A 174 -4.06 4.22 -18.75
C TYR A 174 -4.77 2.95 -19.21
N ASN A 175 -6.11 2.94 -19.26
CA ASN A 175 -6.90 1.79 -19.71
C ASN A 175 -7.03 1.72 -21.24
N ILE A 176 -6.75 2.80 -21.96
CA ILE A 176 -6.80 2.82 -23.43
C ILE A 176 -5.60 2.05 -24.03
N GLU A 177 -4.46 2.07 -23.34
CA GLU A 177 -3.22 1.48 -23.82
C GLU A 177 -2.99 0.12 -23.13
N GLU A 178 -2.93 -0.95 -23.92
CA GLU A 178 -2.63 -2.27 -23.36
C GLU A 178 -1.18 -2.30 -22.85
N GLU A 179 -0.97 -2.75 -21.63
CA GLU A 179 0.38 -2.98 -21.10
C GLU A 179 1.02 -4.14 -21.87
N VAL A 180 2.05 -3.84 -22.65
CA VAL A 180 2.84 -4.81 -23.42
C VAL A 180 4.22 -4.96 -22.77
N ASP A 181 4.62 -6.19 -22.48
CA ASP A 181 5.97 -6.52 -21.99
C ASP A 181 7.03 -6.21 -23.08
N VAL A 182 8.32 -6.16 -22.72
CA VAL A 182 9.46 -5.92 -23.64
C VAL A 182 9.48 -6.91 -24.83
N THR A 183 8.75 -8.01 -24.70
CA THR A 183 8.59 -9.08 -25.70
C THR A 183 7.34 -8.95 -26.58
N GLY A 184 6.57 -7.86 -26.48
CA GLY A 184 5.38 -7.65 -27.31
C GLY A 184 4.13 -8.40 -26.85
N ARG A 185 4.10 -8.93 -25.61
CA ARG A 185 2.99 -9.73 -25.06
C ARG A 185 2.19 -8.95 -24.03
N SER A 186 0.87 -9.16 -23.98
CA SER A 186 0.02 -8.51 -22.98
C SER A 186 0.40 -8.95 -21.56
N VAL A 187 0.56 -7.97 -20.67
CA VAL A 187 0.84 -8.20 -19.24
C VAL A 187 -0.40 -8.74 -18.52
N TYR A 188 -1.57 -8.69 -19.16
CA TYR A 188 -2.84 -9.18 -18.65
C TYR A 188 -2.96 -10.72 -18.73
N GLY A 189 -3.24 -11.36 -17.60
CA GLY A 189 -3.56 -12.79 -17.53
C GLY A 189 -2.78 -13.59 -16.49
N GLU A 190 -3.42 -14.66 -16.01
CA GLU A 190 -2.81 -15.67 -15.12
C GLU A 190 -2.01 -16.66 -15.98
N MET A 191 -0.73 -16.88 -15.66
CA MET A 191 0.06 -17.91 -16.34
C MET A 191 -0.50 -19.28 -15.93
N THR A 192 -0.57 -20.26 -16.82
CA THR A 192 -0.97 -21.61 -16.42
C THR A 192 0.18 -22.30 -15.66
N LEU A 193 -0.17 -23.10 -14.66
CA LEU A 193 0.79 -23.90 -13.89
C LEU A 193 1.59 -24.79 -14.86
N GLY A 194 2.91 -24.55 -14.99
CA GLY A 194 3.80 -25.28 -15.92
C GLY A 194 4.28 -24.50 -17.14
N ASP A 195 3.91 -23.23 -17.31
CA ASP A 195 4.49 -22.38 -18.36
C ASP A 195 5.85 -21.80 -17.91
N HIS A 196 6.95 -22.54 -18.17
CA HIS A 196 8.33 -22.17 -17.83
C HIS A 196 8.91 -21.04 -18.72
N ARG A 197 8.07 -20.24 -19.40
CA ARG A 197 8.49 -19.26 -20.42
C ARG A 197 9.32 -18.08 -19.89
N TYR A 198 9.35 -17.87 -18.57
CA TYR A 198 10.24 -16.91 -17.89
C TYR A 198 11.20 -17.58 -16.88
N ASP A 199 11.20 -18.91 -16.82
CA ASP A 199 12.09 -19.72 -15.96
C ASP A 199 13.50 -19.86 -16.56
N THR A 200 13.71 -19.32 -17.77
CA THR A 200 15.03 -19.29 -18.43
C THR A 200 15.93 -18.16 -17.94
N ARG A 201 15.41 -17.17 -17.20
CA ARG A 201 16.23 -16.16 -16.52
C ARG A 201 16.32 -16.54 -15.05
N GLY A 202 17.54 -16.89 -14.59
CA GLY A 202 17.84 -17.56 -13.32
C GLY A 202 17.23 -16.90 -12.07
N ASP A 203 17.50 -17.41 -10.86
CA ASP A 203 16.79 -17.12 -9.59
C ASP A 203 16.40 -15.64 -9.27
N MET A 204 17.01 -14.64 -9.92
CA MET A 204 16.68 -13.22 -9.82
C MET A 204 15.96 -12.61 -11.05
N GLY A 205 15.58 -13.39 -12.06
CA GLY A 205 15.03 -12.93 -13.35
C GLY A 205 16.03 -12.10 -14.18
N LEU A 206 17.33 -12.23 -13.91
CA LEU A 206 18.39 -11.69 -14.75
C LEU A 206 18.82 -12.77 -15.73
N ASP A 207 19.07 -12.37 -16.98
CA ASP A 207 19.61 -13.26 -18.00
C ASP A 207 20.97 -13.78 -17.54
N PRO A 208 21.19 -15.10 -17.42
CA PRO A 208 22.50 -15.63 -17.06
C PRO A 208 23.59 -15.31 -18.09
N ASP A 209 23.20 -14.82 -19.28
CA ASP A 209 24.10 -14.42 -20.37
C ASP A 209 24.37 -12.90 -20.44
N SER A 210 23.90 -12.07 -19.49
CA SER A 210 24.17 -10.61 -19.55
C SER A 210 25.55 -10.18 -19.02
N ASP A 211 26.43 -11.11 -18.66
CA ASP A 211 27.85 -10.81 -18.39
C ASP A 211 28.65 -10.84 -19.70
N GLY A 212 28.45 -9.81 -20.52
CA GLY A 212 29.13 -9.67 -21.79
C GLY A 212 29.15 -8.22 -22.23
N PHE A 213 30.24 -7.53 -21.92
CA PHE A 213 30.64 -6.27 -22.52
C PHE A 213 30.56 -6.36 -24.05
N GLN A 214 29.44 -5.93 -24.65
CA GLN A 214 29.34 -5.62 -26.08
C GLN A 214 28.71 -4.25 -26.22
N SER A 215 29.61 -3.28 -26.35
CA SER A 215 29.42 -2.05 -27.10
C SER A 215 28.86 -2.40 -28.47
N ASP A 216 27.56 -2.25 -28.68
CA ASP A 216 26.98 -2.04 -30.01
C ASP A 216 25.66 -1.26 -29.88
N GLY A 217 25.73 0.01 -30.29
CA GLY A 217 24.58 0.78 -30.78
C GLY A 217 23.72 1.50 -29.75
N GLU A 218 24.23 2.61 -29.19
CA GLU A 218 23.36 3.73 -28.79
C GLU A 218 22.52 4.16 -30.01
N PRO A 219 21.17 4.14 -29.97
CA PRO A 219 20.39 4.97 -30.87
C PRO A 219 20.46 6.40 -30.31
N THR A 220 21.26 7.21 -30.99
CA THR A 220 21.37 8.67 -30.81
C THR A 220 19.99 9.33 -30.85
N ALA A 221 19.81 10.33 -29.98
CA ALA A 221 18.63 11.17 -29.86
C ALA A 221 18.44 12.15 -31.03
N GLU A 222 18.46 11.67 -32.27
CA GLU A 222 18.21 12.44 -33.50
C GLU A 222 17.33 11.62 -34.45
N ASP A 223 16.02 11.56 -34.20
CA ASP A 223 15.05 11.28 -35.29
C ASP A 223 13.61 11.73 -34.96
N HIS A 224 13.48 12.89 -34.33
CA HIS A 224 12.21 13.63 -34.28
C HIS A 224 12.28 14.85 -35.20
N THR A 225 12.45 14.63 -36.50
CA THR A 225 12.10 15.61 -37.52
C THR A 225 11.76 14.92 -38.84
N THR A 226 10.59 15.28 -39.40
CA THR A 226 10.02 14.89 -40.71
C THR A 226 9.37 13.49 -40.72
N LEU A 227 8.08 13.30 -41.02
CA LEU A 227 7.06 14.04 -41.77
C LEU A 227 5.70 13.91 -41.09
#